data_AF-A0A6J1MUZ8-F1
#
_entry.id   AF-A0A6J1MUZ8-F1
#
_cell.length_a   1.000
_cell.length_b   1.000
_cell.length_c   1.000
_cell.angle_alpha   90.00
_cell.angle_beta   90.00
_cell.angle_gamma   90.00
#
_symmetry.space_group_name_H-M   'P 1'
#
loop_
_entity.id
_entity.type
_entity.pdbx_description
1 polymer ?
#
loop_
_entity_poly.entity_id
_entity_poly.type
_entity_poly.pdbx_seq_one_letter_code
_entity_poly.pdbx_strand_id
1 'polypeptide(L)'
;MKNLSLVTWAHAVNNKTYLEASLASEVSMLEADIVLGHVTGKDGPPIPIMAHPPATTSDLTLADFMAAVAQYNNVNAKQKGVKLDFKVIDAFEKSQEIIARFSKPEVTFPLWLNADILPGPIKATTKPVDPDKFLELASKHARAVLSVGWTTAHAPNSSEGEYNRDQIGDMLRLLNNHRINQTVTFPLRAGLASNSQPVVLDLLRETKYLNSSMTVWASEDDPIEVERLRALILTVGLERTYVDVPRELSARLKLPTPGLNTKN
;
A
#
# COMPACT_ATOMS: atom_id res chain seq x y z
N MET A 1 -3.76 -0.89 -23.41
CA MET A 1 -4.36 -0.97 -22.06
C MET A 1 -3.30 -0.58 -21.04
N LYS A 2 -3.69 0.09 -19.95
CA LYS A 2 -2.80 0.42 -18.82
C LYS A 2 -2.36 -0.90 -18.16
N ASN A 3 -1.08 -1.06 -17.85
CA ASN A 3 -0.57 -2.23 -17.11
C ASN A 3 -0.02 -1.75 -15.76
N LEU A 4 -0.78 -1.99 -14.70
CA LEU A 4 -0.44 -1.61 -13.32
C LEU A 4 0.65 -2.52 -12.72
N SER A 5 0.85 -3.73 -13.26
CA SER A 5 1.87 -4.66 -12.77
C SER A 5 3.29 -4.21 -13.13
N LEU A 6 3.44 -3.16 -13.95
CA LEU A 6 4.72 -2.54 -14.28
C LEU A 6 5.13 -1.42 -13.31
N VAL A 7 4.23 -1.01 -12.40
CA VAL A 7 4.57 -0.04 -11.36
C VAL A 7 5.55 -0.70 -10.41
N THR A 8 6.70 -0.05 -10.25
CA THR A 8 7.81 -0.51 -9.39
C THR A 8 7.83 0.27 -8.07
N TRP A 9 8.28 -0.40 -7.01
CA TRP A 9 8.18 0.07 -5.63
C TRP A 9 9.56 0.12 -4.99
N ALA A 10 9.84 1.19 -4.25
CA ALA A 10 10.80 1.14 -3.16
C ALA A 10 10.00 0.97 -1.86
N HIS A 11 10.22 -0.15 -1.18
CA HIS A 11 9.52 -0.54 0.05
C HIS A 11 10.31 -0.09 1.29
N ALA A 12 9.62 0.33 2.34
CA ALA A 12 10.19 0.75 3.63
C ALA A 12 11.23 1.87 3.51
N VAL A 13 10.90 2.94 2.78
CA VAL A 13 11.76 4.13 2.59
C VAL A 13 11.75 5.01 3.86
N ASN A 14 12.33 4.46 4.94
CA ASN A 14 12.18 4.94 6.31
C ASN A 14 13.35 5.77 6.83
N ASN A 15 14.32 6.14 5.99
CA ASN A 15 15.45 6.98 6.38
C ASN A 15 15.93 7.85 5.22
N LYS A 16 16.67 8.92 5.53
CA LYS A 16 17.12 9.89 4.53
C LYS A 16 17.99 9.28 3.44
N THR A 17 18.95 8.45 3.83
CA THR A 17 19.89 7.81 2.89
C THR A 17 19.14 6.99 1.84
N TYR A 18 18.15 6.21 2.28
CA TYR A 18 17.37 5.38 1.38
C TYR A 18 16.34 6.17 0.57
N LEU A 19 15.79 7.26 1.12
CA LEU A 19 14.98 8.20 0.35
C LEU A 19 15.76 8.81 -0.81
N GLU A 20 16.97 9.31 -0.56
CA GLU A 20 17.85 9.86 -1.60
C GLU A 20 18.15 8.84 -2.69
N ALA A 21 18.53 7.62 -2.32
CA ALA A 21 18.77 6.54 -3.27
C ALA A 21 17.52 6.18 -4.08
N SER A 22 16.35 6.14 -3.44
CA SER A 22 15.09 5.78 -4.09
C SER A 22 14.61 6.86 -5.07
N LEU A 23 14.77 8.15 -4.71
CA LEU A 23 14.50 9.28 -5.61
C LEU A 23 15.39 9.22 -6.85
N ALA A 24 16.67 8.88 -6.70
CA ALA A 24 17.62 8.75 -7.81
C ALA A 24 17.40 7.50 -8.68
N SER A 25 16.61 6.54 -8.22
CA SER A 25 16.38 5.27 -8.93
C SER A 25 15.26 5.35 -9.98
N GLU A 26 15.01 4.24 -10.68
CA GLU A 26 13.93 4.14 -11.67
C GLU A 26 12.57 3.71 -11.09
N VAL A 27 12.44 3.56 -9.76
CA VAL A 27 11.19 3.15 -9.12
C VAL A 27 10.06 4.16 -9.38
N SER A 28 8.82 3.68 -9.37
CA SER A 28 7.64 4.50 -9.66
C SER A 28 6.99 5.05 -8.38
N MET A 29 6.93 4.23 -7.33
CA MET A 29 6.28 4.54 -6.06
C MET A 29 7.27 4.39 -4.91
N LEU A 30 7.19 5.29 -3.94
CA LEU A 30 7.89 5.23 -2.67
C LEU A 30 6.89 4.87 -1.58
N GLU A 31 7.07 3.72 -0.96
CA GLU A 31 6.30 3.28 0.20
C GLU A 31 7.15 3.52 1.46
N ALA A 32 6.52 4.07 2.50
CA ALA A 32 7.19 4.33 3.78
C ALA A 32 6.23 4.12 4.94
N ASP A 33 6.75 3.48 5.99
CA ASP A 33 6.04 3.19 7.22
C ASP A 33 6.02 4.42 8.14
N ILE A 34 4.90 4.66 8.81
CA ILE A 34 4.71 5.85 9.63
C ILE A 34 4.25 5.45 11.03
N VAL A 35 4.99 5.94 12.01
CA VAL A 35 4.67 5.87 13.43
C VAL A 35 4.73 7.25 14.06
N LEU A 36 4.23 7.34 15.29
CA LEU A 36 4.40 8.52 16.13
C LEU A 36 5.69 8.34 16.96
N GLY A 37 6.66 9.22 16.80
CA GLY A 37 7.98 9.06 17.41
C GLY A 37 8.82 10.34 17.42
N HIS A 38 10.14 10.20 17.59
CA HIS A 38 11.05 11.35 17.72
C HIS A 38 12.09 11.38 16.60
N VAL A 39 12.57 12.57 16.27
CA VAL A 39 13.74 12.68 15.37
C VAL A 39 14.98 12.27 16.15
N THR A 40 15.83 11.44 15.55
CA THR A 40 17.07 10.96 16.19
C THR A 40 17.89 12.12 16.76
N GLY A 41 18.17 12.06 18.06
CA GLY A 41 18.98 13.06 18.76
C GLY A 41 18.29 14.42 19.00
N LYS A 42 16.96 14.52 18.85
CA LYS A 42 16.19 15.73 19.16
C LYS A 42 15.15 15.48 20.23
N ASP A 43 15.06 16.41 21.17
CA ASP A 43 13.97 16.47 22.15
C ASP A 43 12.73 17.14 21.56
N GLY A 44 11.56 16.82 22.12
CA GLY A 44 10.28 17.43 21.74
C GLY A 44 9.11 16.47 21.88
N PRO A 45 7.89 16.93 21.60
CA PRO A 45 6.73 16.05 21.53
C PRO A 45 6.89 15.09 20.35
N PRO A 46 6.30 13.89 20.42
CA PRO A 46 6.40 12.95 19.32
C PRO A 46 5.59 13.45 18.11
N ILE A 47 6.15 13.23 16.93
CA ILE A 47 5.63 13.65 15.62
C ILE A 47 5.61 12.47 14.64
N PRO A 48 4.86 12.56 13.52
CA PRO A 48 4.91 11.53 12.48
C PRO A 48 6.30 11.43 11.85
N ILE A 49 6.90 10.25 11.93
CA ILE A 49 8.23 9.94 11.40
C ILE A 49 8.16 8.71 10.49
N MET A 50 9.11 8.62 9.55
CA MET A 50 9.23 7.43 8.70
C MET A 50 9.97 6.34 9.47
N ALA A 51 9.23 5.34 9.96
CA ALA A 51 9.78 4.21 10.72
C ALA A 51 8.77 3.06 10.82
N HIS A 52 9.28 1.84 10.83
CA HIS A 52 8.50 0.62 11.08
C HIS A 52 8.67 0.19 12.55
N PRO A 53 7.60 -0.21 13.28
CA PRO A 53 7.72 -0.80 14.61
C PRO A 53 8.74 -1.96 14.66
N PRO A 54 9.51 -2.11 15.74
CA PRO A 54 9.43 -1.38 17.01
C PRO A 54 10.20 -0.05 17.04
N ALA A 55 10.72 0.44 15.91
CA ALA A 55 11.45 1.70 15.88
C ALA A 55 10.52 2.88 16.24
N THR A 56 10.98 3.73 17.15
CA THR A 56 10.26 4.94 17.62
C THR A 56 11.06 6.22 17.36
N THR A 57 12.17 6.09 16.63
CA THR A 57 13.01 7.20 16.19
C THR A 57 13.40 7.03 14.73
N SER A 58 13.60 8.17 14.04
CA SER A 58 14.06 8.20 12.65
C SER A 58 14.82 9.50 12.38
N ASP A 59 15.72 9.49 11.40
CA ASP A 59 16.35 10.70 10.89
C ASP A 59 15.44 11.47 9.90
N LEU A 60 14.28 10.91 9.58
CA LEU A 60 13.36 11.37 8.54
C LEU A 60 11.94 11.55 9.09
N THR A 61 11.44 12.78 9.06
CA THR A 61 10.04 13.08 9.40
C THR A 61 9.14 12.86 8.19
N LEU A 62 7.83 12.67 8.42
CA LEU A 62 6.85 12.66 7.33
C LEU A 62 6.86 13.97 6.53
N ALA A 63 7.00 15.11 7.22
CA ALA A 63 7.04 16.42 6.58
C ALA A 63 8.25 16.56 5.65
N ASP A 64 9.45 16.17 6.11
CA ASP A 64 10.68 16.22 5.32
C ASP A 64 10.63 15.26 4.13
N PHE A 65 10.11 14.04 4.33
CA PHE A 65 9.92 13.07 3.24
C PHE A 65 9.02 13.65 2.15
N MET A 66 7.84 14.18 2.51
CA MET A 66 6.89 14.71 1.52
C MET A 66 7.46 15.95 0.81
N ALA A 67 8.18 16.80 1.52
CA ALA A 67 8.85 17.95 0.94
C ALA A 67 9.93 17.53 -0.08
N ALA A 68 10.77 16.54 0.26
CA ALA A 68 11.80 16.03 -0.63
C ALA A 68 11.21 15.40 -1.91
N VAL A 69 10.16 14.58 -1.78
CA VAL A 69 9.47 14.00 -2.95
C VAL A 69 8.86 15.08 -3.83
N ALA A 70 8.20 16.08 -3.25
CA ALA A 70 7.62 17.17 -4.03
C ALA A 70 8.70 18.01 -4.74
N GLN A 71 9.81 18.32 -4.07
CA GLN A 71 10.94 19.02 -4.66
C GLN A 71 11.52 18.24 -5.85
N TYR A 72 11.73 16.94 -5.70
CA TYR A 72 12.17 16.08 -6.79
C TYR A 72 11.17 16.10 -7.96
N ASN A 73 9.87 15.93 -7.67
CA ASN A 73 8.82 15.86 -8.69
C ASN A 73 8.58 17.17 -9.44
N ASN A 74 8.96 18.32 -8.87
CA ASN A 74 8.81 19.63 -9.52
C ASN A 74 9.83 19.87 -10.64
N VAL A 75 10.98 19.18 -10.61
CA VAL A 75 12.07 19.40 -11.57
C VAL A 75 12.39 18.17 -12.43
N ASN A 76 11.78 17.01 -12.14
CA ASN A 76 11.98 15.78 -12.88
C ASN A 76 10.73 15.38 -13.66
N ALA A 77 10.91 15.00 -14.93
CA ALA A 77 9.80 14.54 -15.78
C ALA A 77 9.21 13.21 -15.30
N LYS A 78 10.05 12.31 -14.74
CA LYS A 78 9.61 11.04 -14.16
C LYS A 78 9.29 11.23 -12.68
N GLN A 79 8.05 11.64 -12.40
CA GLN A 79 7.58 11.84 -11.03
C GLN A 79 7.48 10.51 -10.25
N LYS A 80 7.75 10.58 -8.95
CA LYS A 80 7.52 9.51 -7.97
C LYS A 80 6.15 9.66 -7.33
N GLY A 81 5.41 8.56 -7.25
CA GLY A 81 4.26 8.48 -6.37
C GLY A 81 4.64 8.12 -4.94
N VAL A 82 3.69 8.28 -4.02
CA VAL A 82 3.89 8.04 -2.59
C VAL A 82 2.80 7.13 -2.05
N LYS A 83 3.18 6.14 -1.23
CA LYS A 83 2.29 5.33 -0.40
C LYS A 83 2.70 5.48 1.06
N LEU A 84 1.85 6.13 1.84
CA LEU A 84 2.06 6.40 3.27
C LEU A 84 1.42 5.28 4.09
N ASP A 85 2.23 4.39 4.67
CA ASP A 85 1.74 3.24 5.45
C ASP A 85 1.69 3.55 6.95
N PHE A 86 0.51 3.92 7.44
CA PHE A 86 0.28 4.24 8.84
C PHE A 86 0.15 2.97 9.68
N LYS A 87 1.05 2.81 10.65
CA LYS A 87 1.03 1.67 11.58
C LYS A 87 0.18 1.90 12.83
N VAL A 88 -0.13 3.16 13.14
CA VAL A 88 -0.94 3.57 14.29
C VAL A 88 -1.81 4.78 13.95
N ILE A 89 -3.03 4.84 14.52
CA ILE A 89 -3.99 5.90 14.21
C ILE A 89 -3.50 7.29 14.65
N ASP A 90 -2.82 7.40 15.80
CA ASP A 90 -2.31 8.66 16.34
C ASP A 90 -1.34 9.37 15.38
N ALA A 91 -0.56 8.58 14.62
CA ALA A 91 0.33 9.11 13.59
C ALA A 91 -0.48 9.67 12.42
N PHE A 92 -1.57 9.00 12.01
CA PHE A 92 -2.46 9.47 10.96
C PHE A 92 -3.21 10.75 11.36
N GLU A 93 -3.73 10.81 12.58
CA GLU A 93 -4.36 12.00 13.17
C GLU A 93 -3.41 13.21 13.16
N LYS A 94 -2.15 13.03 13.56
CA LYS A 94 -1.14 14.09 13.55
C LYS A 94 -0.60 14.44 12.16
N SER A 95 -0.92 13.66 11.14
CA SER A 95 -0.44 13.86 9.77
C SER A 95 -1.38 14.65 8.88
N GLN A 96 -2.62 14.93 9.32
CA GLN A 96 -3.68 15.50 8.48
C GLN A 96 -3.28 16.81 7.80
N GLU A 97 -2.65 17.74 8.55
CA GLU A 97 -2.20 19.01 7.97
C GLU A 97 -1.05 18.85 6.97
N ILE A 98 -0.18 17.85 7.17
CA ILE A 98 0.90 17.53 6.23
C ILE A 98 0.27 16.97 4.94
N ILE A 99 -0.59 15.97 5.05
CA ILE A 99 -1.28 15.32 3.92
C ILE A 99 -2.14 16.33 3.15
N ALA A 100 -2.81 17.25 3.83
CA ALA A 100 -3.63 18.30 3.20
C ALA A 100 -2.83 19.19 2.24
N ARG A 101 -1.53 19.39 2.47
CA ARG A 101 -0.67 20.16 1.55
C ARG A 101 -0.40 19.44 0.24
N PHE A 102 -0.43 18.10 0.26
CA PHE A 102 -0.08 17.25 -0.88
C PHE A 102 -1.26 16.57 -1.56
N SER A 103 -2.48 16.74 -1.03
CA SER A 103 -3.72 16.20 -1.60
C SER A 103 -4.51 17.25 -2.42
N LYS A 104 -3.90 18.40 -2.70
CA LYS A 104 -4.51 19.50 -3.45
C LYS A 104 -4.51 19.28 -4.97
N PRO A 105 -5.36 20.00 -5.74
CA PRO A 105 -5.44 19.85 -7.18
C PRO A 105 -4.13 20.05 -7.94
N GLU A 106 -3.24 20.89 -7.43
CA GLU A 106 -1.96 21.27 -8.04
C GLU A 106 -0.90 20.17 -7.91
N VAL A 107 -1.10 19.21 -7.00
CA VAL A 107 -0.21 18.06 -6.85
C VAL A 107 -0.57 17.00 -7.88
N THR A 108 0.39 16.71 -8.75
CA THR A 108 0.20 15.85 -9.93
C THR A 108 0.64 14.40 -9.72
N PHE A 109 1.45 14.12 -8.70
CA PHE A 109 1.89 12.77 -8.39
C PHE A 109 0.86 12.04 -7.50
N PRO A 110 0.74 10.70 -7.62
CA PRO A 110 -0.23 9.96 -6.83
C PRO A 110 0.18 9.88 -5.36
N LEU A 111 -0.79 10.09 -4.47
CA LEU A 111 -0.66 9.96 -3.02
C LEU A 111 -1.61 8.86 -2.53
N TRP A 112 -1.07 7.85 -1.86
CA TRP A 112 -1.84 6.75 -1.31
C TRP A 112 -1.77 6.78 0.21
N LEU A 113 -2.92 6.60 0.85
CA LEU A 113 -3.05 6.47 2.30
C LEU A 113 -3.28 5.00 2.61
N ASN A 114 -2.28 4.35 3.20
CA ASN A 114 -2.29 2.93 3.50
C ASN A 114 -2.42 2.69 5.00
N ALA A 115 -3.24 1.69 5.36
CA ALA A 115 -3.25 1.11 6.69
C ALA A 115 -3.91 -0.27 6.67
N ASP A 116 -3.43 -1.15 7.55
CA ASP A 116 -4.15 -2.37 7.91
C ASP A 116 -5.21 -2.03 8.97
N ILE A 117 -6.47 -1.93 8.54
CA ILE A 117 -7.58 -1.43 9.36
C ILE A 117 -8.51 -2.53 9.87
N LEU A 118 -8.35 -3.76 9.38
CA LEU A 118 -9.11 -4.93 9.81
C LEU A 118 -8.19 -6.10 10.21
N PRO A 119 -8.63 -7.02 11.07
CA PRO A 119 -7.88 -8.23 11.37
C PRO A 119 -7.89 -9.18 10.16
N GLY A 120 -6.70 -9.63 9.75
CA GLY A 120 -6.57 -10.57 8.64
C GLY A 120 -6.55 -12.03 9.06
N PRO A 121 -6.27 -12.93 8.10
CA PRO A 121 -6.14 -14.36 8.34
C PRO A 121 -5.03 -14.67 9.36
N ILE A 122 -4.92 -15.95 9.73
CA ILE A 122 -3.81 -16.50 10.53
C ILE A 122 -3.57 -15.80 11.88
N LYS A 123 -4.60 -15.16 12.44
CA LYS A 123 -4.63 -14.57 13.80
C LYS A 123 -3.42 -13.70 14.11
N ALA A 124 -3.19 -12.68 13.26
CA ALA A 124 -2.17 -11.69 13.52
C ALA A 124 -2.33 -11.05 14.91
N THR A 125 -1.22 -10.89 15.63
CA THR A 125 -1.19 -10.22 16.94
C THR A 125 -1.09 -8.71 16.82
N THR A 126 -0.71 -8.20 15.65
CA THR A 126 -0.71 -6.77 15.35
C THR A 126 -2.13 -6.22 15.44
N LYS A 127 -2.30 -5.21 16.30
CA LYS A 127 -3.56 -4.48 16.40
C LYS A 127 -3.79 -3.67 15.12
N PRO A 128 -4.94 -3.81 14.44
CA PRO A 128 -5.27 -2.96 13.30
C PRO A 128 -5.34 -1.48 13.70
N VAL A 129 -5.06 -0.60 12.75
CA VAL A 129 -5.36 0.82 12.85
C VAL A 129 -6.87 1.00 13.01
N ASP A 130 -7.29 1.98 13.81
CA ASP A 130 -8.71 2.25 14.05
C ASP A 130 -9.44 2.52 12.71
N PRO A 131 -10.36 1.64 12.29
CA PRO A 131 -10.95 1.70 10.95
C PRO A 131 -11.83 2.93 10.75
N ASP A 132 -12.64 3.28 11.76
CA ASP A 132 -13.61 4.37 11.66
C ASP A 132 -12.90 5.71 11.60
N LYS A 133 -11.94 5.94 12.49
CA LYS A 133 -11.13 7.17 12.47
C LYS A 133 -10.30 7.27 11.20
N PHE A 134 -9.71 6.17 10.74
CA PHE A 134 -8.90 6.19 9.52
C PHE A 134 -9.76 6.60 8.31
N LEU A 135 -10.92 5.99 8.10
CA LEU A 135 -11.77 6.32 6.96
C LEU A 135 -12.40 7.71 7.06
N GLU A 136 -12.82 8.15 8.25
CA GLU A 136 -13.34 9.50 8.47
C GLU A 136 -12.30 10.56 8.06
N LEU A 137 -11.06 10.41 8.53
CA LEU A 137 -9.98 11.34 8.23
C LEU A 137 -9.53 11.25 6.77
N ALA A 138 -9.38 10.04 6.23
CA ALA A 138 -8.94 9.83 4.86
C ALA A 138 -9.92 10.41 3.82
N SER A 139 -11.23 10.42 4.15
CA SER A 139 -12.28 11.01 3.30
C SER A 139 -12.09 12.51 3.03
N LYS A 140 -11.33 13.21 3.90
CA LYS A 140 -10.98 14.64 3.73
C LYS A 140 -9.98 14.88 2.61
N HIS A 141 -9.34 13.82 2.11
CA HIS A 141 -8.29 13.86 1.08
C HIS A 141 -8.76 13.22 -0.22
N ALA A 142 -9.83 13.74 -0.83
CA ALA A 142 -10.56 13.12 -1.96
C ALA A 142 -9.71 12.73 -3.20
N ARG A 143 -8.51 13.31 -3.37
CA ARG A 143 -7.57 12.95 -4.46
C ARG A 143 -6.63 11.80 -4.12
N ALA A 144 -6.52 11.42 -2.84
CA ALA A 144 -5.71 10.31 -2.42
C ALA A 144 -6.39 8.97 -2.74
N VAL A 145 -5.58 7.97 -3.09
CA VAL A 145 -6.02 6.57 -3.18
C VAL A 145 -6.02 5.98 -1.78
N LEU A 146 -7.09 5.29 -1.39
CA LEU A 146 -7.11 4.53 -0.14
C LEU A 146 -6.55 3.13 -0.40
N SER A 147 -5.55 2.73 0.37
CA SER A 147 -4.95 1.40 0.34
C SER A 147 -5.26 0.70 1.66
N VAL A 148 -6.43 0.07 1.74
CA VAL A 148 -6.98 -0.44 3.02
C VAL A 148 -6.84 -1.95 3.11
N GLY A 149 -6.06 -2.39 4.10
CA GLY A 149 -5.63 -3.78 4.24
C GLY A 149 -6.15 -4.47 5.49
N TRP A 150 -5.58 -5.65 5.70
CA TRP A 150 -5.81 -6.47 6.88
C TRP A 150 -4.47 -6.80 7.53
N THR A 151 -4.42 -6.81 8.86
CA THR A 151 -3.21 -7.22 9.56
C THR A 151 -2.91 -8.69 9.27
N THR A 152 -1.64 -9.00 8.96
CA THR A 152 -1.20 -10.38 8.74
C THR A 152 -0.03 -10.73 9.63
N ALA A 153 0.15 -12.00 9.95
CA ALA A 153 1.32 -12.50 10.68
C ALA A 153 2.30 -13.18 9.73
N HIS A 154 3.60 -12.96 9.89
CA HIS A 154 4.58 -13.84 9.27
C HIS A 154 4.69 -15.11 10.12
N ALA A 155 4.17 -16.22 9.62
CA ALA A 155 4.15 -17.51 10.29
C ALA A 155 4.63 -18.61 9.32
N PRO A 156 5.33 -19.66 9.80
CA PRO A 156 5.78 -20.77 8.95
C PRO A 156 4.65 -21.44 8.16
N ASN A 157 3.42 -21.43 8.70
CA ASN A 157 2.22 -21.99 8.06
C ASN A 157 1.42 -20.93 7.29
N SER A 158 2.00 -19.76 6.98
CA SER A 158 1.31 -18.68 6.27
C SER A 158 0.89 -19.06 4.84
N SER A 159 1.43 -20.15 4.29
CA SER A 159 1.01 -20.74 3.01
C SER A 159 -0.37 -21.42 3.03
N GLU A 160 -0.90 -21.76 4.21
CA GLU A 160 -2.21 -22.42 4.35
C GLU A 160 -3.34 -21.45 4.66
N GLY A 161 -3.02 -20.19 4.97
CA GLY A 161 -4.02 -19.18 5.25
C GLY A 161 -4.72 -18.68 3.99
N GLU A 162 -5.95 -18.21 4.17
CA GLU A 162 -6.73 -17.53 3.13
C GLU A 162 -7.59 -16.42 3.75
N TYR A 163 -7.81 -15.36 3.00
CA TYR A 163 -8.91 -14.43 3.23
C TYR A 163 -10.24 -15.17 3.06
N ASN A 164 -11.21 -14.88 3.93
CA ASN A 164 -12.52 -15.50 3.91
C ASN A 164 -13.65 -14.48 3.64
N ARG A 165 -14.87 -14.99 3.46
CA ARG A 165 -16.05 -14.16 3.13
C ARG A 165 -16.38 -13.13 4.21
N ASP A 166 -16.19 -13.47 5.48
CA ASP A 166 -16.50 -12.56 6.58
C ASP A 166 -15.56 -11.36 6.59
N GLN A 167 -14.26 -11.60 6.40
CA GLN A 167 -13.23 -10.56 6.33
C GLN A 167 -13.43 -9.60 5.16
N ILE A 168 -13.81 -10.15 4.00
CA ILE A 168 -14.15 -9.33 2.83
C ILE A 168 -15.46 -8.57 3.07
N GLY A 169 -16.45 -9.22 3.67
CA GLY A 169 -17.73 -8.61 4.04
C GLY A 169 -17.59 -7.46 5.03
N ASP A 170 -16.68 -7.58 6.01
CA ASP A 170 -16.35 -6.52 6.96
C ASP A 170 -15.79 -5.29 6.25
N MET A 171 -14.84 -5.48 5.33
CA MET A 171 -14.28 -4.39 4.53
C MET A 171 -15.36 -3.70 3.68
N LEU A 172 -16.22 -4.47 3.01
CA LEU A 172 -17.32 -3.94 2.20
C LEU A 172 -18.30 -3.11 3.04
N ARG A 173 -18.71 -3.62 4.21
CA ARG A 173 -19.59 -2.90 5.14
C ARG A 173 -18.94 -1.60 5.59
N LEU A 174 -17.67 -1.64 5.95
CA LEU A 174 -16.95 -0.49 6.45
C LEU A 174 -16.85 0.62 5.38
N LEU A 175 -16.43 0.29 4.17
CA LEU A 175 -16.36 1.25 3.06
C LEU A 175 -17.73 1.85 2.72
N ASN A 176 -18.80 1.05 2.76
CA ASN A 176 -20.16 1.52 2.51
C ASN A 176 -20.67 2.45 3.63
N ASN A 177 -20.45 2.09 4.89
CA ASN A 177 -20.88 2.88 6.05
C ASN A 177 -20.25 4.27 6.07
N HIS A 178 -18.97 4.37 5.67
CA HIS A 178 -18.24 5.63 5.55
C HIS A 178 -18.48 6.36 4.21
N ARG A 179 -19.30 5.78 3.31
CA ARG A 179 -19.63 6.35 2.00
C ARG A 179 -18.40 6.74 1.19
N ILE A 180 -17.38 5.87 1.20
CA ILE A 180 -16.15 6.11 0.46
C ILE A 180 -16.47 6.25 -1.03
N ASN A 181 -15.88 7.28 -1.64
CA ASN A 181 -15.98 7.59 -3.07
C ASN A 181 -14.60 7.77 -3.73
N GLN A 182 -13.52 7.61 -2.97
CA GLN A 182 -12.15 7.64 -3.45
C GLN A 182 -11.82 6.38 -4.23
N THR A 183 -10.75 6.44 -5.04
CA THR A 183 -10.19 5.21 -5.60
C THR A 183 -9.64 4.34 -4.47
N VAL A 184 -9.94 3.05 -4.50
CA VAL A 184 -9.49 2.09 -3.48
C VAL A 184 -8.59 1.02 -4.09
N THR A 185 -7.52 0.66 -3.40
CA THR A 185 -6.78 -0.57 -3.65
C THR A 185 -6.74 -1.42 -2.40
N PHE A 186 -6.72 -2.73 -2.58
CA PHE A 186 -6.65 -3.69 -1.49
C PHE A 186 -5.26 -4.33 -1.45
N PRO A 187 -4.38 -3.95 -0.51
CA PRO A 187 -3.13 -4.64 -0.28
C PRO A 187 -3.42 -6.03 0.31
N LEU A 188 -3.16 -7.06 -0.48
CA LEU A 188 -3.33 -8.46 -0.12
C LEU A 188 -1.95 -9.13 -0.08
N ARG A 189 -1.65 -9.82 1.01
CA ARG A 189 -0.40 -10.57 1.09
C ARG A 189 -0.44 -11.73 0.12
N ALA A 190 0.59 -11.85 -0.70
CA ALA A 190 0.64 -12.70 -1.89
C ALA A 190 0.35 -14.18 -1.58
N GLY A 191 0.92 -14.73 -0.50
CA GLY A 191 0.69 -16.12 -0.09
C GLY A 191 -0.78 -16.38 0.23
N LEU A 192 -1.40 -15.53 1.04
CA LEU A 192 -2.81 -15.60 1.40
C LEU A 192 -3.71 -15.37 0.18
N ALA A 193 -3.43 -14.34 -0.61
CA ALA A 193 -4.18 -13.99 -1.80
C ALA A 193 -4.24 -15.15 -2.80
N SER A 194 -3.14 -15.87 -2.97
CA SER A 194 -3.04 -17.01 -3.89
C SER A 194 -4.04 -18.14 -3.57
N ASN A 195 -4.49 -18.23 -2.31
CA ASN A 195 -5.51 -19.20 -1.88
C ASN A 195 -6.93 -18.61 -1.92
N SER A 196 -7.09 -17.29 -2.02
CA SER A 196 -8.36 -16.59 -1.77
C SER A 196 -9.09 -16.11 -3.03
N GLN A 197 -8.80 -16.70 -4.19
CA GLN A 197 -9.29 -16.19 -5.47
C GLN A 197 -10.80 -15.89 -5.49
N PRO A 198 -11.71 -16.78 -5.06
CA PRO A 198 -13.15 -16.49 -5.12
C PRO A 198 -13.55 -15.21 -4.37
N VAL A 199 -13.08 -15.04 -3.14
CA VAL A 199 -13.48 -13.90 -2.30
C VAL A 199 -12.80 -12.60 -2.70
N VAL A 200 -11.58 -12.67 -3.27
CA VAL A 200 -10.89 -11.50 -3.84
C VAL A 200 -11.61 -11.01 -5.10
N LEU A 201 -12.08 -11.91 -5.95
CA LEU A 201 -12.87 -11.54 -7.13
C LEU A 201 -14.21 -10.92 -6.74
N ASP A 202 -14.86 -11.43 -5.69
CA ASP A 202 -16.08 -10.83 -5.16
C ASP A 202 -15.80 -9.43 -4.60
N LEU A 203 -14.75 -9.23 -3.79
CA LEU A 203 -14.34 -7.91 -3.30
C LEU A 203 -14.20 -6.89 -4.43
N LEU A 204 -13.45 -7.24 -5.47
CA LEU A 204 -13.17 -6.36 -6.61
C LEU A 204 -14.40 -6.11 -7.50
N ARG A 205 -15.37 -7.03 -7.52
CA ARG A 205 -16.64 -6.87 -8.22
C ARG A 205 -17.54 -5.90 -7.46
N GLU A 206 -17.74 -6.14 -6.17
CA GLU A 206 -18.61 -5.33 -5.31
C GLU A 206 -18.09 -3.89 -5.16
N THR A 207 -16.77 -3.69 -5.24
CA THR A 207 -16.13 -2.36 -5.12
C THR A 207 -15.80 -1.71 -6.46
N LYS A 208 -16.32 -2.22 -7.58
CA LYS A 208 -16.05 -1.66 -8.91
C LYS A 208 -16.42 -0.17 -9.02
N TYR A 209 -17.44 0.28 -8.28
CA TYR A 209 -17.86 1.68 -8.22
C TYR A 209 -16.78 2.62 -7.65
N LEU A 210 -15.78 2.08 -6.95
CA LEU A 210 -14.62 2.80 -6.41
C LEU A 210 -13.41 2.73 -7.34
N ASN A 211 -13.58 2.30 -8.59
CA ASN A 211 -12.46 2.06 -9.51
C ASN A 211 -11.38 1.15 -8.86
N SER A 212 -11.82 0.11 -8.16
CA SER A 212 -10.94 -0.62 -7.25
C SER A 212 -9.89 -1.48 -7.95
N SER A 213 -8.74 -1.62 -7.31
CA SER A 213 -7.63 -2.50 -7.72
C SER A 213 -7.18 -3.43 -6.59
N MET A 214 -6.38 -4.43 -6.95
CA MET A 214 -5.65 -5.27 -6.02
C MET A 214 -4.17 -4.85 -6.02
N THR A 215 -3.55 -4.83 -4.85
CA THR A 215 -2.09 -4.74 -4.71
C THR A 215 -1.61 -6.01 -4.04
N VAL A 216 -0.86 -6.86 -4.73
CA VAL A 216 -0.25 -8.05 -4.10
C VAL A 216 1.12 -7.68 -3.55
N TRP A 217 1.36 -8.01 -2.27
CA TRP A 217 2.64 -7.73 -1.62
C TRP A 217 3.22 -8.95 -0.92
N ALA A 218 4.56 -9.02 -0.78
CA ALA A 218 5.24 -10.14 -0.13
C ALA A 218 6.54 -9.70 0.55
N SER A 219 6.90 -10.36 1.65
CA SER A 219 8.27 -10.34 2.17
C SER A 219 9.16 -11.36 1.42
N GLU A 220 10.49 -11.25 1.54
CA GLU A 220 11.45 -12.12 0.84
C GLU A 220 11.21 -13.62 1.08
N ASP A 221 10.89 -13.98 2.32
CA ASP A 221 10.71 -15.38 2.76
C ASP A 221 9.26 -15.85 2.80
N ASP A 222 8.33 -15.12 2.20
CA ASP A 222 6.92 -15.53 2.20
C ASP A 222 6.70 -16.81 1.39
N PRO A 223 6.10 -17.86 1.96
CA PRO A 223 5.82 -19.08 1.23
C PRO A 223 4.62 -18.86 0.29
N ILE A 224 4.87 -18.97 -1.02
CA ILE A 224 3.92 -18.56 -2.06
C ILE A 224 3.83 -19.60 -3.18
N GLU A 225 2.61 -20.06 -3.44
CA GLU A 225 2.28 -20.86 -4.62
C GLU A 225 2.21 -19.97 -5.86
N VAL A 226 3.35 -19.81 -6.55
CA VAL A 226 3.54 -18.86 -7.65
C VAL A 226 2.51 -19.02 -8.77
N GLU A 227 2.17 -20.26 -9.15
CA GLU A 227 1.20 -20.49 -10.24
C GLU A 227 -0.22 -20.08 -9.84
N ARG A 228 -0.60 -20.27 -8.56
CA ARG A 228 -1.90 -19.80 -8.06
C ARG A 228 -1.96 -18.28 -8.02
N LEU A 229 -0.90 -17.64 -7.52
CA LEU A 229 -0.79 -16.19 -7.51
C LEU A 229 -0.84 -15.61 -8.92
N ARG A 230 -0.09 -16.21 -9.86
CA ARG A 230 -0.12 -15.83 -11.28
C ARG A 230 -1.52 -15.97 -11.87
N ALA A 231 -2.21 -17.09 -11.61
CA ALA A 231 -3.57 -17.30 -12.08
C ALA A 231 -4.54 -16.23 -11.55
N LEU A 232 -4.44 -15.88 -10.25
CA LEU A 232 -5.21 -14.80 -9.65
C LEU A 232 -4.94 -13.46 -10.35
N ILE A 233 -3.68 -13.07 -10.51
CA ILE A 233 -3.29 -11.80 -11.15
C ILE A 233 -3.85 -11.71 -12.58
N LEU A 234 -3.74 -12.80 -13.36
CA LEU A 234 -4.27 -12.85 -14.73
C LEU A 234 -5.80 -12.84 -14.78
N THR A 235 -6.46 -13.42 -13.78
CA THR A 235 -7.93 -13.41 -13.67
C THR A 235 -8.45 -12.03 -13.30
N VAL A 236 -7.76 -11.31 -12.41
CA VAL A 236 -8.09 -9.93 -12.04
C VAL A 236 -7.80 -8.94 -13.18
N GLY A 237 -6.73 -9.19 -13.94
CA GLY A 237 -6.25 -8.33 -15.01
C GLY A 237 -5.06 -7.47 -14.58
N LEU A 238 -4.12 -7.27 -15.49
CA LEU A 238 -2.90 -6.47 -15.27
C LEU A 238 -3.23 -4.97 -15.15
N GLU A 239 -4.37 -4.53 -15.69
CA GLU A 239 -4.89 -3.17 -15.60
C GLU A 239 -5.53 -2.85 -14.25
N ARG A 240 -5.70 -3.85 -13.37
CA ARG A 240 -6.27 -3.72 -12.02
C ARG A 240 -5.40 -4.33 -10.92
N THR A 241 -4.16 -4.72 -11.24
CA THR A 241 -3.26 -5.39 -10.30
C THR A 241 -1.91 -4.68 -10.21
N TYR A 242 -1.59 -4.16 -9.03
CA TYR A 242 -0.24 -3.74 -8.66
C TYR A 242 0.53 -4.92 -8.05
N VAL A 243 1.82 -5.00 -8.33
CA VAL A 243 2.71 -6.08 -7.86
C VAL A 243 3.87 -5.47 -7.08
N ASP A 244 3.83 -5.60 -5.76
CA ASP A 244 4.81 -5.07 -4.80
C ASP A 244 5.51 -6.23 -4.08
N VAL A 245 6.30 -7.00 -4.83
CA VAL A 245 6.92 -8.24 -4.36
C VAL A 245 8.43 -8.26 -4.64
N PRO A 246 9.21 -9.07 -3.91
CA PRO A 246 10.64 -9.23 -4.14
C PRO A 246 10.95 -9.57 -5.61
N ARG A 247 12.09 -9.08 -6.10
CA ARG A 247 12.49 -9.20 -7.51
C ARG A 247 12.48 -10.65 -8.00
N GLU A 248 12.92 -11.59 -7.17
CA GLU A 248 12.95 -13.02 -7.50
C GLU A 248 11.54 -13.58 -7.72
N LEU A 249 10.60 -13.24 -6.83
CA LEU A 249 9.20 -13.64 -6.98
C LEU A 249 8.58 -12.99 -8.23
N SER A 250 8.82 -11.69 -8.44
CA SER A 250 8.34 -10.98 -9.63
C SER A 250 8.81 -11.64 -10.93
N ALA A 251 10.09 -12.05 -11.00
CA ALA A 251 10.63 -12.77 -12.15
C ALA A 251 9.97 -14.15 -12.35
N ARG A 252 9.64 -14.86 -11.27
CA ARG A 252 8.98 -16.18 -11.32
C ARG A 252 7.52 -16.10 -11.78
N LEU A 253 6.83 -14.99 -11.55
CA LEU A 253 5.43 -14.79 -11.98
C LEU A 253 5.25 -14.81 -13.50
N LYS A 254 6.30 -14.49 -14.28
CA LYS A 254 6.28 -14.51 -15.77
C LYS A 254 5.00 -13.86 -16.33
N LEU A 255 4.67 -12.67 -15.85
CA LEU A 255 3.49 -11.92 -16.30
C LEU A 255 3.70 -11.41 -17.75
N PRO A 256 2.65 -11.36 -18.58
CA PRO A 256 2.74 -10.83 -19.93
C PRO A 256 3.27 -9.39 -19.95
N THR A 257 4.28 -9.13 -20.78
CA THR A 257 4.77 -7.77 -21.05
C THR A 257 3.90 -7.12 -22.15
N PRO A 258 3.57 -5.82 -22.05
CA PRO A 258 2.89 -5.14 -23.14
C PRO A 258 3.81 -5.12 -24.38
N GLY A 259 3.41 -5.77 -25.47
CA GLY A 259 4.10 -5.62 -26.76
C GLY A 259 4.32 -6.89 -27.60
N LEU A 260 4.06 -8.09 -27.10
CA LEU A 260 4.00 -9.27 -27.96
C LEU A 260 2.60 -9.39 -28.55
N ASN A 261 2.33 -8.60 -29.58
CA ASN A 261 1.36 -8.99 -30.60
C ASN A 261 1.81 -10.34 -31.16
N THR A 262 1.27 -11.44 -30.67
CA THR A 262 1.21 -12.68 -31.46
C THR A 262 0.25 -12.41 -32.60
N LYS A 263 0.79 -11.83 -33.68
CA LYS A 263 0.22 -12.01 -35.01
C LYS A 263 0.39 -13.48 -35.35
N ASN A 264 -0.69 -14.25 -35.21
CA ASN A 264 -0.93 -15.43 -36.02
C ASN A 264 -2.16 -15.11 -36.88
#